data_AF-A0A838HL11-F1
#
_entry.id   AF-A0A838HL11-F1
#
_cell.length_a   1.000
_cell.length_b   1.000
_cell.length_c   1.000
_cell.angle_alpha   90.00
_cell.angle_beta   90.00
_cell.angle_gamma   90.00
#
_symmetry.space_group_name_H-M   'P 1'
#
loop_
_entity.id
_entity.type
_entity.pdbx_description
1 polymer ?
#
loop_
_entity_poly.entity_id
_entity_poly.type
_entity_poly.pdbx_seq_one_letter_code
_entity_poly.pdbx_strand_id
1 'polypeptide(L)' 'MSGHAQPVFIRRGDGRAEVDEILHQLEERSLPGEDLGFAKYLYVTKADQTVVIVTSRGTPLAQALRARPGWSEPIEE' A
#
# COMPACT_ATOMS: atom_id res chain seq x y z
N MET A 1 5.83 -24.48 -1.61
CA MET A 1 5.80 -23.00 -1.56
C MET A 1 4.45 -22.61 -1.00
N SER A 2 4.38 -22.28 0.29
CA SER A 2 3.14 -21.78 0.90
C SER A 2 2.90 -20.37 0.34
N GLY A 3 1.95 -20.23 -0.57
CA GLY A 3 1.59 -18.94 -1.14
C GLY A 3 0.87 -18.11 -0.08
N HIS A 4 1.62 -17.35 0.72
CA HIS A 4 1.02 -16.32 1.54
C HIS A 4 0.52 -15.22 0.60
N ALA A 5 -0.80 -15.00 0.58
CA ALA A 5 -1.39 -13.88 -0.12
C ALA A 5 -0.73 -12.58 0.37
N GLN A 6 -0.24 -11.77 -0.56
CA GLN A 6 0.31 -10.46 -0.24
C GLN A 6 -0.83 -9.55 0.22
N PRO A 7 -0.66 -8.75 1.28
CA PRO A 7 -1.70 -7.83 1.69
C PRO A 7 -1.95 -6.78 0.61
N VAL A 8 -3.23 -6.45 0.41
CA VAL A 8 -3.71 -5.52 -0.60
C VAL A 8 -4.46 -4.39 0.07
N PHE A 9 -4.18 -3.16 -0.33
CA PHE A 9 -4.94 -1.97 0.08
C PHE A 9 -5.64 -1.38 -1.12
N ILE A 10 -6.91 -1.01 -0.95
CA ILE A 10 -7.72 -0.38 -1.99
C ILE A 10 -8.24 0.98 -1.53
N ARG A 11 -8.29 1.92 -2.46
CA ARG A 11 -8.93 3.24 -2.32
C ARG A 11 -9.75 3.53 -3.57
N ARG A 12 -10.95 4.09 -3.41
CA ARG A 12 -11.75 4.57 -4.55
C ARG A 12 -11.11 5.80 -5.20
N GLY A 13 -11.18 5.89 -6.52
CA GLY A 13 -10.58 6.96 -7.30
C GLY A 13 -9.08 6.80 -7.51
N ASP A 14 -8.48 7.75 -8.22
CA ASP A 14 -7.02 7.78 -8.43
C ASP A 14 -6.32 8.24 -7.15
N GLY A 15 -5.72 7.29 -6.45
CA GLY A 15 -4.93 7.49 -5.23
C GLY A 15 -3.42 7.45 -5.46
N ARG A 16 -2.91 7.44 -6.70
CA ARG A 16 -1.47 7.25 -6.96
C ARG A 16 -0.61 8.33 -6.31
N ALA A 17 -1.03 9.59 -6.42
CA ALA A 17 -0.33 10.71 -5.78
C ALA A 17 -0.26 10.58 -4.25
N GLU A 18 -1.30 10.02 -3.61
CA GLU A 18 -1.26 9.75 -2.17
C GLU A 18 -0.27 8.64 -1.81
N VAL A 19 -0.17 7.59 -2.65
CA VAL A 19 0.80 6.52 -2.43
C VAL A 19 2.23 7.06 -2.59
N ASP A 20 2.48 7.86 -3.63
CA ASP A 20 3.78 8.50 -3.86
C ASP A 20 4.16 9.43 -2.70
N GLU A 21 3.21 10.22 -2.19
CA GLU A 21 3.42 11.09 -1.03
C GLU A 21 3.78 10.28 0.23
N ILE A 22 3.07 9.18 0.49
CA ILE A 22 3.35 8.30 1.65
C ILE A 22 4.73 7.67 1.52
N LEU A 23 5.08 7.15 0.33
CA LEU A 23 6.39 6.56 0.08
C LEU A 23 7.50 7.58 0.30
N HIS A 24 7.34 8.80 -0.23
CA HIS A 24 8.30 9.87 -0.04
C HIS A 24 8.49 10.24 1.44
N GLN A 25 7.40 10.40 2.20
CA GLN A 25 7.46 10.68 3.64
C GLN A 25 8.12 9.57 4.45
N LEU A 26 7.94 8.31 4.04
CA LEU A 26 8.59 7.16 4.66
C LEU A 26 10.09 7.14 4.33
N GLU A 27 10.46 7.37 3.06
CA GLU A 27 11.87 7.46 2.64
C GLU A 27 12.64 8.55 3.39
N GLU A 28 12.03 9.72 3.63
CA GLU A 28 12.65 10.80 4.41
C GLU A 28 12.90 10.44 5.89
N ARG A 29 12.13 9.50 6.43
CA ARG A 29 12.18 9.09 7.85
C ARG A 29 12.93 7.79 8.07
N SER A 30 13.16 7.02 7.02
CA SER A 30 13.73 5.70 7.08
C SER A 30 15.25 5.69 7.10
N LEU A 31 15.80 4.65 7.72
CA LEU A 31 17.24 4.40 7.67
C LEU A 31 17.63 3.86 6.28
N PRO A 32 18.87 4.10 5.82
CA PRO A 32 19.35 3.50 4.57
C PRO A 32 19.20 1.96 4.59
N GLY A 33 18.49 1.42 3.61
CA GLY A 33 18.25 -0.02 3.46
C GLY A 33 17.04 -0.58 4.23
N GLU A 34 16.24 0.27 4.87
CA GLU A 34 14.98 -0.15 5.48
C GLU A 34 13.94 -0.53 4.40
N ASP A 35 13.35 -1.72 4.52
CA ASP A 35 12.27 -2.16 3.63
C ASP A 35 10.95 -1.50 4.05
N LEU A 36 10.50 -0.54 3.23
CA LEU A 36 9.19 0.11 3.39
C LEU A 36 8.02 -0.84 3.14
N GLY A 37 8.28 -1.98 2.50
CA GLY A 37 7.32 -3.01 2.17
C GLY A 37 6.50 -2.73 0.93
N PHE A 38 6.99 -1.87 0.03
CA PHE A 38 6.35 -1.60 -1.25
C PHE A 38 6.62 -2.73 -2.25
N ALA A 39 5.57 -3.33 -2.80
CA ALA A 39 5.69 -4.28 -3.90
C ALA A 39 5.24 -3.66 -5.24
N LYS A 40 4.01 -3.14 -5.30
CA LYS A 40 3.46 -2.49 -6.51
C LYS A 40 2.20 -1.69 -6.16
N TYR A 41 1.89 -0.64 -6.92
CA TYR A 41 0.54 -0.08 -6.97
C TYR A 41 0.05 0.10 -8.41
N LEU A 42 -1.26 0.18 -8.61
CA LEU A 42 -1.88 0.55 -9.88
C LEU A 42 -3.24 1.23 -9.66
N TYR A 43 -3.59 2.16 -10.56
CA TYR A 43 -4.95 2.67 -10.67
C TYR A 43 -5.71 1.86 -11.73
N VAL A 44 -6.80 1.21 -11.32
CA VAL A 44 -7.68 0.39 -12.16
C VAL A 44 -8.84 1.25 -12.65
N THR A 45 -8.71 1.83 -13.83
CA THR A 45 -9.71 2.75 -14.42
C THR A 45 -11.11 2.14 -14.53
N LYS A 46 -11.23 0.86 -14.90
CA LYS A 46 -12.53 0.18 -15.02
C LYS A 46 -13.30 0.05 -13.69
N ALA A 47 -12.57 -0.05 -12.57
CA ALA A 47 -13.15 -0.18 -11.24
C ALA A 47 -13.11 1.15 -10.47
N ASP A 48 -12.53 2.20 -11.07
CA ASP A 48 -12.28 3.49 -10.45
C ASP A 48 -11.67 3.35 -9.04
N GLN A 49 -10.56 2.61 -8.94
CA GLN A 49 -9.89 2.36 -7.67
C GLN A 49 -8.38 2.22 -7.83
N THR A 50 -7.62 2.67 -6.84
CA THR A 50 -6.19 2.36 -6.71
C THR A 50 -6.00 1.15 -5.80
N VAL A 51 -5.15 0.23 -6.26
CA VAL A 51 -4.75 -0.99 -5.56
C VAL A 51 -3.27 -0.89 -5.23
N VAL A 52 -2.90 -1.13 -3.98
CA VAL A 52 -1.52 -1.18 -3.49
C VAL A 52 -1.27 -2.56 -2.92
N ILE A 53 -0.19 -3.21 -3.36
CA ILE A 53 0.28 -4.49 -2.88
C ILE A 53 1.51 -4.23 -2.03
N VAL A 54 1.53 -4.77 -0.82
CA VAL A 54 2.66 -4.67 0.11
C VAL A 54 3.28 -6.04 0.36
N THR A 55 4.53 -6.07 0.82
CA THR A 55 5.25 -7.33 1.07
C THR A 55 4.75 -8.06 2.33
N SER A 56 4.29 -7.32 3.34
CA SER A 56 3.76 -7.87 4.60
C SER A 56 2.87 -6.85 5.33
N ARG A 57 2.00 -7.32 6.24
CA ARG A 57 1.09 -6.48 7.02
C ARG A 57 1.83 -5.59 8.03
N GLY A 58 3.04 -5.97 8.44
CA GLY A 58 3.82 -5.25 9.45
C GLY A 58 4.65 -4.10 8.92
N THR A 59 4.69 -3.88 7.61
CA THR A 59 5.62 -2.93 6.99
C THR A 59 5.21 -1.47 7.23
N PRO A 60 6.16 -0.52 7.17
CA PRO A 60 5.85 0.90 7.33
C PRO A 60 4.74 1.38 6.39
N LEU A 61 4.77 0.97 5.12
CA LEU A 61 3.74 1.31 4.14
C LEU A 61 2.36 0.74 4.52
N ALA A 62 2.29 -0.52 4.97
CA ALA A 62 1.03 -1.13 5.39
C ALA A 62 0.40 -0.40 6.58
N GLN A 63 1.23 0.02 7.55
CA GLN A 63 0.77 0.79 8.70
C GLN A 63 0.29 2.19 8.29
N ALA A 64 1.03 2.87 7.42
CA ALA A 64 0.67 4.19 6.91
C ALA A 64 -0.67 4.17 6.15
N LEU A 65 -0.88 3.16 5.29
CA LEU A 65 -2.13 2.99 4.55
C LEU A 65 -3.32 2.70 5.48
N ARG A 66 -3.15 1.88 6.52
CA ARG A 66 -4.22 1.63 7.52
C ARG A 66 -4.62 2.89 8.28
N ALA A 67 -3.69 3.80 8.54
CA ALA A 67 -3.95 5.04 9.25
C ALA A 67 -4.58 6.13 8.35
N ARG A 68 -4.53 5.95 7.02
CA ARG A 68 -4.99 6.95 6.05
C ARG A 68 -6.49 6.72 5.72
N PRO A 69 -7.36 7.72 5.90
CA PRO A 69 -8.77 7.60 5.53
C PRO A 69 -8.94 7.25 4.05
N GLY A 70 -9.92 6.42 3.74
CA GLY A 70 -10.25 6.02 2.36
C GLY A 70 -9.46 4.83 1.82
N TRP A 71 -8.44 4.38 2.54
CA TRP A 71 -7.75 3.11 2.27
C TRP A 71 -8.35 1.99 3.11
N SER A 72 -8.50 0.82 2.51
CA SER A 72 -9.03 -0.37 3.17
C SER A 72 -8.26 -1.60 2.75
N GLU A 73 -8.02 -2.51 3.69
CA GLU A 73 -7.50 -3.84 3.43
C GLU A 73 -8.70 -4.79 3.29
N PRO A 74 -8.98 -5.37 2.11
CA PRO A 74 -10.06 -6.33 1.96
C PRO A 74 -9.75 -7.54 2.85
N ILE A 75 -10.72 -7.95 3.67
CA ILE A 75 -10.64 -9.20 4.41
C ILE A 75 -10.97 -10.30 3.39
N GLU A 76 -10.04 -11.22 3.16
CA GLU A 76 -10.35 -12.46 2.44
C GLU A 76 -11.39 -13.23 3.27
N GLU A 77 -12.63 -13.33 2.76
CA GLU A 77 -13.68 -14.22 3.28
C GLU A 77 -13.38 -15.69 2.92
#